data_AF-A0A3M1T5W1-F1
#
_entry.id   AF-A0A3M1T5W1-F1
#
_cell.length_a   1.000
_cell.length_b   1.000
_cell.length_c   1.000
_cell.angle_alpha   90.00
_cell.angle_beta   90.00
_cell.angle_gamma   90.00
#
_symmetry.space_group_name_H-M   'P 1'
#
loop_
_entity.id
_entity.type
_entity.pdbx_description
1 polymer ?
#
loop_
_entity_poly.entity_id
_entity_poly.type
_entity_poly.pdbx_seq_one_letter_code
_entity_poly.pdbx_strand_id
1 'polypeptide(L)'
;MLLAAALLAAAALLARGLARIEGELARAAAAGNRPARVEFVVPEGSSARRGVPPRLAELGGGRALLGTPEGELVVLRRDPTSGELELERVYRLERDPERHLRREGAPLHGWFLTDVERERRTALREAWERYQSALAQALEDFGASLPTAEEAAAEVARRGGADRLLALTGPEASALQRRTAAIGLARAGYAGALPALLVLLRDHQRNAGFFARLCALTEELSGLALDPARPAEALAEAEAWLRAHPVRDPYARKGAASAGPVSPPR
;
A
#
# COMPACT_ATOMS: atom_id res chain seq x y z
N MET A 1 -16.14 -7.08 -4.07
CA MET A 1 -15.08 -8.05 -4.45
C MET A 1 -14.45 -7.77 -5.82
N LEU A 2 -15.21 -7.45 -6.86
CA LEU A 2 -14.66 -7.13 -8.20
C LEU A 2 -13.72 -5.91 -8.22
N LEU A 3 -13.99 -4.87 -7.40
CA LEU A 3 -13.15 -3.67 -7.31
C LEU A 3 -11.76 -3.93 -6.69
N ALA A 4 -11.69 -4.82 -5.69
CA ALA A 4 -10.46 -5.15 -4.98
C ALA A 4 -9.52 -6.02 -5.84
N ALA A 5 -10.09 -6.93 -6.64
CA ALA A 5 -9.34 -7.72 -7.61
C ALA A 5 -8.79 -6.88 -8.77
N ALA A 6 -9.56 -5.88 -9.22
CA ALA A 6 -9.11 -4.93 -10.24
C ALA A 6 -7.96 -4.03 -9.73
N LEU A 7 -8.04 -3.55 -8.48
CA LEU A 7 -6.98 -2.76 -7.84
C LEU A 7 -5.69 -3.56 -7.59
N LEU A 8 -5.80 -4.85 -7.21
CA LEU A 8 -4.63 -5.73 -7.04
C LEU A 8 -4.00 -6.09 -8.39
N ALA A 9 -4.80 -6.31 -9.44
CA ALA A 9 -4.29 -6.49 -10.80
C ALA A 9 -3.62 -5.22 -11.33
N ALA A 10 -4.19 -4.04 -11.04
CA ALA A 10 -3.60 -2.75 -11.39
C ALA A 10 -2.27 -2.51 -10.65
N ALA A 11 -2.19 -2.84 -9.35
CA ALA A 11 -0.94 -2.74 -8.58
C ALA A 11 0.16 -3.68 -9.10
N ALA A 12 -0.17 -4.92 -9.48
CA ALA A 12 0.79 -5.86 -10.06
C ALA A 12 1.24 -5.47 -11.49
N LEU A 13 0.32 -4.89 -12.28
CA LEU A 13 0.63 -4.30 -13.60
C LEU A 13 1.45 -3.02 -13.47
N LEU A 14 1.20 -2.20 -12.44
CA LEU A 14 1.98 -1.01 -12.10
C LEU A 14 3.39 -1.38 -11.65
N ALA A 15 3.59 -2.43 -10.86
CA ALA A 15 4.93 -2.87 -10.44
C ALA A 15 5.79 -3.39 -11.62
N ARG A 16 5.18 -4.16 -12.54
CA ARG A 16 5.86 -4.58 -13.79
C ARG A 16 6.03 -3.43 -14.78
N GLY A 17 5.11 -2.48 -14.78
CA GLY A 17 5.18 -1.25 -15.56
C GLY A 17 6.28 -0.31 -15.06
N LEU A 18 6.44 -0.16 -13.74
CA LEU A 18 7.41 0.72 -13.08
C LEU A 18 8.85 0.35 -13.44
N ALA A 19 9.22 -0.94 -13.41
CA ALA A 19 10.55 -1.38 -13.84
C ALA A 19 10.84 -1.09 -15.33
N ARG A 20 9.80 -1.15 -16.18
CA ARG A 20 9.91 -0.82 -17.61
C ARG A 20 9.97 0.70 -17.83
N ILE A 21 9.25 1.47 -17.01
CA ILE A 21 9.21 2.93 -17.01
C ILE A 21 10.55 3.51 -16.53
N GLU A 22 11.18 2.92 -15.52
CA GLU A 22 12.55 3.30 -15.11
C GLU A 22 13.55 3.12 -16.27
N GLY A 23 13.44 2.01 -17.02
CA GLY A 23 14.27 1.77 -18.20
C GLY A 23 13.97 2.67 -19.40
N GLU A 24 12.75 3.18 -19.54
CA GLU A 24 12.35 4.15 -20.58
C GLU A 24 12.74 5.58 -20.18
N LEU A 25 12.58 5.96 -18.90
CA LEU A 25 13.02 7.25 -18.36
C LEU A 25 14.54 7.38 -18.35
N ALA A 26 15.27 6.31 -18.03
CA ALA A 26 16.73 6.29 -18.15
C ALA A 26 17.18 6.48 -19.62
N ARG A 27 16.44 5.89 -20.58
CA ARG A 27 16.69 6.08 -22.01
C ARG A 27 16.32 7.48 -22.51
N ALA A 28 15.22 8.06 -22.03
CA ALA A 28 14.82 9.43 -22.35
C ALA A 28 15.78 10.48 -21.78
N ALA A 29 16.24 10.28 -20.54
CA ALA A 29 17.26 11.11 -19.90
C ALA A 29 18.62 11.01 -20.61
N ALA A 30 19.00 9.81 -21.09
CA ALA A 30 20.22 9.61 -21.89
C ALA A 30 20.13 10.21 -23.30
N ALA A 31 18.92 10.38 -23.85
CA ALA A 31 18.70 10.91 -25.20
C ALA A 31 18.74 12.45 -25.30
N GLY A 32 18.87 13.18 -24.19
CA GLY A 32 19.11 14.62 -24.16
C GLY A 32 18.08 15.47 -24.93
N ASN A 33 16.86 14.98 -25.12
CA ASN A 33 15.92 15.57 -26.08
C ASN A 33 14.82 16.39 -25.41
N ARG A 34 14.55 17.56 -26.00
CA ARG A 34 13.55 18.58 -25.61
C ARG A 34 12.16 17.99 -25.32
N PRO A 35 11.32 18.69 -24.52
CA PRO A 35 9.99 18.22 -24.12
C PRO A 35 9.21 17.76 -25.35
N ALA A 36 8.90 16.46 -25.40
CA ALA A 36 8.09 15.89 -26.46
C ALA A 36 6.73 16.59 -26.47
N ARG A 37 6.44 17.27 -27.57
CA ARG A 37 5.12 17.87 -27.83
C ARG A 37 4.12 16.72 -27.85
N VAL A 38 3.16 16.73 -26.92
CA VAL A 38 2.13 15.72 -26.83
C VAL A 38 1.10 15.98 -27.93
N GLU A 39 1.12 15.15 -28.99
CA GLU A 39 -0.02 15.04 -29.89
C GLU A 39 -1.09 14.16 -29.24
N PHE A 40 -2.16 14.83 -28.79
CA PHE A 40 -3.41 14.17 -28.48
C PHE A 40 -4.02 13.72 -29.81
N VAL A 41 -4.18 12.40 -29.96
CA VAL A 41 -5.03 11.83 -31.00
C VAL A 41 -6.12 11.09 -30.25
N VAL A 42 -7.28 11.74 -30.11
CA VAL A 42 -8.49 11.06 -29.63
C VAL A 42 -9.00 10.15 -30.75
N PRO A 43 -9.24 8.86 -30.49
CA PRO A 43 -9.87 7.99 -31.47
C PRO A 43 -11.36 8.31 -31.59
N GLU A 44 -11.85 8.44 -32.82
CA GLU A 44 -13.29 8.51 -33.08
C GLU A 44 -14.00 7.25 -32.53
N GLY A 45 -14.96 7.45 -31.64
CA GLY A 45 -15.84 6.39 -31.14
C GLY A 45 -15.19 5.51 -30.06
N SER A 46 -15.05 6.05 -28.84
CA SER A 46 -14.59 5.30 -27.67
C SER A 46 -15.46 4.05 -27.42
N SER A 47 -14.86 2.88 -27.66
CA SER A 47 -15.18 1.61 -27.00
C SER A 47 -13.89 0.80 -26.94
N ALA A 48 -13.47 0.50 -25.70
CA ALA A 48 -12.31 -0.30 -25.30
C ALA A 48 -11.61 -1.10 -26.43
N ARG A 49 -10.45 -0.63 -26.89
CA ARG A 49 -9.50 -1.49 -27.62
C ARG A 49 -8.25 -1.72 -26.77
N ARG A 50 -8.08 -2.99 -26.38
CA ARG A 50 -6.83 -3.56 -25.85
C ARG A 50 -5.68 -3.18 -26.79
N GLY A 51 -4.55 -2.73 -26.22
CA GLY A 51 -3.27 -2.67 -26.93
C GLY A 51 -2.65 -1.29 -27.12
N VAL A 52 -3.19 -0.21 -26.54
CA VAL A 52 -2.50 1.09 -26.57
C VAL A 52 -1.37 1.07 -25.52
N PRO A 53 -0.10 1.28 -25.90
CA PRO A 53 1.00 1.29 -24.94
C PRO A 53 0.82 2.46 -23.97
N PRO A 54 1.19 2.29 -22.69
CA PRO A 54 1.08 3.36 -21.71
C PRO A 54 1.90 4.56 -22.18
N ARG A 55 1.26 5.72 -22.27
CA ARG A 55 1.90 6.97 -22.70
C ARG A 55 2.41 7.70 -21.47
N LEU A 56 3.72 7.96 -21.43
CA LEU A 56 4.37 8.73 -20.38
C LEU A 56 4.58 10.17 -20.87
N ALA A 57 4.13 11.16 -20.11
CA ALA A 57 4.35 12.57 -20.39
C ALA A 57 4.95 13.26 -19.16
N GLU A 58 6.00 14.04 -19.33
CA GLU A 58 6.58 14.82 -18.22
C GLU A 58 5.72 16.06 -17.95
N LEU A 59 5.41 16.30 -16.68
CA LEU A 59 4.64 17.47 -16.22
C LEU A 59 5.54 18.58 -15.68
N GLY A 60 6.85 18.35 -15.61
CA GLY A 60 7.81 19.24 -14.95
C GLY A 60 7.80 19.10 -13.42
N GLY A 61 8.79 19.71 -12.76
CA GLY A 61 8.91 19.64 -11.29
C GLY A 61 9.10 18.23 -10.72
N GLY A 62 9.71 17.32 -11.51
CA GLY A 62 9.90 15.92 -11.13
C GLY A 62 8.64 15.05 -11.26
N ARG A 63 7.59 15.53 -11.92
CA ARG A 63 6.34 14.77 -12.11
C ARG A 63 6.20 14.21 -13.51
N ALA A 64 5.59 13.05 -13.61
CA ALA A 64 5.22 12.40 -14.87
C ALA A 64 3.75 11.96 -14.83
N LEU A 65 3.11 11.93 -15.99
CA LEU A 65 1.76 11.44 -16.21
C LEU A 65 1.85 10.15 -17.02
N LEU A 66 1.26 9.08 -16.50
CA LEU A 66 1.17 7.78 -17.15
C LEU A 66 -0.28 7.50 -17.49
N GLY A 67 -0.60 7.41 -18.79
CA GLY A 67 -1.89 6.92 -19.25
C GLY A 67 -1.95 5.40 -19.23
N THR A 68 -2.95 4.82 -18.59
CA THR A 68 -3.18 3.37 -18.59
C THR A 68 -4.07 2.95 -19.76
N PRO A 69 -3.98 1.70 -20.24
CA PRO A 69 -4.89 1.15 -21.25
C PRO A 69 -6.37 1.22 -20.85
N GLU A 70 -6.67 1.28 -19.55
CA GLU A 70 -8.00 1.37 -18.97
C GLU A 70 -8.57 2.80 -18.94
N GLY A 71 -7.83 3.79 -19.45
CA GLY A 71 -8.26 5.20 -19.50
C GLY A 71 -8.02 5.96 -18.19
N GLU A 72 -7.14 5.45 -17.33
CA GLU A 72 -6.71 6.12 -16.10
C GLU A 72 -5.44 6.93 -16.38
N LEU A 73 -5.28 8.00 -15.64
CA LEU A 73 -4.17 8.93 -15.74
C LEU A 73 -3.48 8.97 -14.37
N VAL A 74 -2.32 8.32 -14.28
CA VAL A 74 -1.55 8.21 -13.06
C VAL A 74 -0.49 9.30 -13.05
N VAL A 75 -0.56 10.21 -12.07
CA VAL A 75 0.51 11.17 -11.81
C VAL A 75 1.52 10.53 -10.88
N LEU A 76 2.75 10.41 -11.35
CA LEU A 76 3.91 9.97 -10.61
C LEU A 76 4.75 11.20 -10.23
N ARG A 77 5.31 11.20 -9.03
CA ARG A 77 6.27 12.20 -8.54
C ARG A 77 7.57 11.50 -8.24
N ARG A 78 8.68 12.04 -8.72
CA ARG A 78 10.01 11.60 -8.28
C ARG A 78 10.31 12.20 -6.93
N ASP A 79 10.59 11.35 -5.94
CA ASP A 79 11.06 11.84 -4.65
C ASP A 79 12.46 12.46 -4.82
N PRO A 80 12.69 13.69 -4.35
CA PRO A 80 13.97 14.37 -4.54
C PRO A 80 15.09 13.78 -3.68
N THR A 81 14.77 12.99 -2.65
CA THR A 81 15.73 12.42 -1.70
C THR A 81 16.10 11.00 -2.12
N SER A 82 15.11 10.15 -2.40
CA SER A 82 15.35 8.74 -2.79
C SER A 82 15.52 8.56 -4.30
N GLY A 83 15.02 9.48 -5.12
CA GLY A 83 15.00 9.35 -6.57
C GLY A 83 13.97 8.37 -7.12
N GLU A 84 13.18 7.74 -6.24
CA GLU A 84 12.14 6.78 -6.59
C GLU A 84 10.88 7.48 -7.12
N LEU A 85 10.11 6.79 -7.96
CA LEU A 85 8.82 7.27 -8.44
C LEU A 85 7.70 6.88 -7.48
N GLU A 86 7.08 7.87 -6.87
CA GLU A 86 5.91 7.72 -6.02
C GLU A 86 4.63 8.01 -6.79
N LEU A 87 3.58 7.23 -6.55
CA LEU A 87 2.25 7.54 -7.05
C LEU A 87 1.69 8.74 -6.29
N GLU A 88 1.51 9.86 -6.98
CA GLU A 88 0.93 11.07 -6.39
C GLU A 88 -0.60 11.03 -6.48
N ARG A 89 -1.14 10.75 -7.69
CA ARG A 89 -2.58 10.75 -7.95
C ARG A 89 -2.97 9.78 -9.06
N VAL A 90 -4.21 9.29 -9.02
CA VAL A 90 -4.83 8.62 -10.16
C VAL A 90 -6.10 9.39 -10.50
N TYR A 91 -6.24 9.69 -11.78
CA TYR A 91 -7.43 10.30 -12.33
C TYR A 91 -8.10 9.33 -13.30
N ARG A 92 -9.42 9.43 -13.41
CA ARG A 92 -10.18 8.87 -14.52
C ARG A 92 -10.68 10.00 -15.39
N LEU A 93 -10.55 9.84 -16.71
CA LEU A 93 -11.12 10.75 -17.68
C LEU A 93 -12.61 10.40 -17.87
N GLU A 94 -13.52 11.28 -17.43
CA GLU A 94 -14.97 11.04 -17.57
C GLU A 94 -15.54 11.55 -18.89
N ARG A 95 -14.90 12.55 -19.50
CA ARG A 95 -15.37 13.21 -20.71
C ARG A 95 -14.21 13.50 -21.65
N ASP A 96 -14.50 13.39 -22.95
CA ASP A 96 -13.55 13.68 -24.00
C ASP A 96 -13.09 15.16 -23.93
N PRO A 97 -11.81 15.41 -23.60
CA PRO A 97 -11.30 16.76 -23.44
C PRO A 97 -11.28 17.51 -24.78
N GLU A 98 -11.16 16.84 -25.93
CA GLU A 98 -11.09 17.50 -27.24
C GLU A 98 -12.39 18.26 -27.58
N ARG A 99 -13.55 17.77 -27.13
CA ARG A 99 -14.84 18.46 -27.31
C ARG A 99 -14.96 19.76 -26.51
N HIS A 100 -14.14 19.95 -25.48
CA HIS A 100 -14.36 20.97 -24.47
C HIS A 100 -13.15 21.87 -24.18
N LEU A 101 -11.95 21.50 -24.62
CA LEU A 101 -10.74 22.33 -24.61
C LEU A 101 -10.86 23.61 -25.45
N ARG A 102 -11.93 23.75 -26.25
CA ARG A 102 -12.29 25.01 -26.93
C ARG A 102 -12.87 26.08 -26.00
N ARG A 103 -13.19 25.75 -24.75
CA ARG A 103 -13.59 26.73 -23.72
C ARG A 103 -12.35 27.18 -22.95
N GLU A 104 -11.85 28.36 -23.29
CA GLU A 104 -10.81 29.03 -22.52
C GLU A 104 -11.27 29.22 -21.06
N GLY A 105 -10.39 28.90 -20.10
CA GLY A 105 -10.57 29.22 -18.68
C GLY A 105 -11.37 28.22 -17.84
N ALA A 106 -11.86 27.11 -18.40
CA ALA A 106 -12.56 26.10 -17.58
C ALA A 106 -11.55 25.30 -16.70
N PRO A 107 -11.81 25.13 -15.40
CA PRO A 107 -10.96 24.29 -14.56
C PRO A 107 -11.04 22.84 -15.04
N LEU A 108 -9.89 22.22 -15.31
CA LEU A 108 -9.82 20.85 -15.83
C LEU A 108 -10.29 19.80 -14.80
N HIS A 109 -10.08 20.10 -13.52
CA HIS A 109 -10.39 19.23 -12.39
C HIS A 109 -11.89 19.30 -12.03
N GLY A 110 -12.55 18.14 -11.92
CA GLY A 110 -14.00 18.07 -11.61
C GLY A 110 -14.92 18.27 -12.82
N TRP A 111 -14.37 18.60 -14.00
CA TRP A 111 -15.11 18.67 -15.26
C TRP A 111 -14.73 17.56 -16.26
N PHE A 112 -13.45 17.19 -16.31
CA PHE A 112 -12.94 16.13 -17.19
C PHE A 112 -12.22 15.02 -16.44
N LEU A 113 -11.57 15.38 -15.32
CA LEU A 113 -10.78 14.49 -14.49
C LEU A 113 -11.42 14.31 -13.12
N THR A 114 -11.72 13.06 -12.78
CA THR A 114 -12.15 12.64 -11.45
C THR A 114 -10.97 12.01 -10.73
N ASP A 115 -10.60 12.57 -9.58
CA ASP A 115 -9.55 12.02 -8.71
C ASP A 115 -10.13 10.81 -7.97
N VAL A 116 -9.93 9.63 -8.54
CA VAL A 116 -10.45 8.36 -8.00
C VAL A 116 -9.82 8.01 -6.66
N GLU A 117 -8.67 8.62 -6.35
CA GLU A 117 -7.94 8.43 -5.10
C GLU A 117 -8.38 9.41 -4.00
N ARG A 118 -9.18 10.44 -4.32
CA ARG A 118 -9.55 11.48 -3.35
C ARG A 118 -10.29 10.90 -2.15
N GLU A 119 -11.32 10.09 -2.38
CA GLU A 119 -12.09 9.47 -1.30
C GLU A 119 -11.21 8.56 -0.44
N ARG A 120 -10.36 7.75 -1.06
CA ARG A 120 -9.42 6.87 -0.35
C ARG A 120 -8.45 7.68 0.52
N ARG A 121 -7.86 8.76 0.00
CA ARG A 121 -6.92 9.62 0.74
C ARG A 121 -7.59 10.36 1.89
N THR A 122 -8.81 10.88 1.68
CA THR A 122 -9.59 11.50 2.76
C THR A 122 -9.87 10.48 3.85
N ALA A 123 -10.36 9.30 3.48
CA ALA A 123 -10.71 8.29 4.46
C ALA A 123 -9.49 7.70 5.19
N LEU A 124 -8.34 7.59 4.52
CA LEU A 124 -7.07 7.22 5.15
C LEU A 124 -6.61 8.30 6.14
N ARG A 125 -6.75 9.59 5.80
CA ARG A 125 -6.42 10.69 6.70
C ARG A 125 -7.30 10.67 7.96
N GLU A 126 -8.61 10.54 7.80
CA GLU A 126 -9.53 10.43 8.93
C GLU A 126 -9.24 9.20 9.78
N ALA A 127 -8.90 8.06 9.17
CA ALA A 127 -8.51 6.87 9.91
C ALA A 127 -7.20 7.10 10.70
N TRP A 128 -6.24 7.82 10.11
CA TRP A 128 -5.00 8.19 10.77
C TRP A 128 -5.24 9.11 11.97
N GLU A 129 -6.09 10.12 11.81
CA GLU A 129 -6.47 11.03 12.90
C GLU A 129 -7.17 10.27 14.03
N ARG A 130 -8.10 9.37 13.72
CA ARG A 130 -8.74 8.49 14.73
C ARG A 130 -7.71 7.62 15.46
N TYR A 131 -6.74 7.08 14.74
CA TYR A 131 -5.66 6.30 15.35
C TYR A 131 -4.81 7.14 16.31
N GLN A 132 -4.40 8.35 15.91
CA GLN A 132 -3.64 9.24 16.78
C GLN A 132 -4.42 9.66 18.03
N SER A 133 -5.71 9.98 17.89
CA SER A 133 -6.57 10.29 19.03
C SER A 133 -6.74 9.10 19.98
N ALA A 134 -6.97 7.89 19.45
CA ALA A 134 -7.08 6.69 20.26
C ALA A 134 -5.78 6.34 20.99
N LEU A 135 -4.63 6.58 20.34
CA LEU A 135 -3.31 6.40 20.94
C LEU A 135 -3.06 7.41 22.08
N ALA A 136 -3.42 8.68 21.89
CA ALA A 136 -3.34 9.69 22.93
C ALA A 136 -4.23 9.34 24.13
N GLN A 137 -5.47 8.91 23.88
CA GLN A 137 -6.38 8.46 24.93
C GLN A 137 -5.81 7.26 25.71
N ALA A 138 -5.21 6.30 25.00
CA ALA A 138 -4.58 5.13 25.62
C ALA A 138 -3.35 5.49 26.47
N LEU A 139 -2.68 6.63 26.20
CA LEU A 139 -1.64 7.15 27.07
C LEU A 139 -2.23 7.78 28.33
N GLU A 140 -3.30 8.55 28.19
CA GLU A 140 -3.98 9.23 29.30
C GLU A 140 -4.65 8.28 30.28
N ASP A 141 -5.25 7.20 29.79
CA ASP A 141 -5.98 6.22 30.60
C ASP A 141 -5.15 5.00 31.00
N PHE A 142 -3.82 5.11 30.90
CA PHE A 142 -2.87 4.06 31.24
C PHE A 142 -3.12 2.72 30.50
N GLY A 143 -3.63 2.80 29.28
CA GLY A 143 -3.80 1.67 28.38
C GLY A 143 -5.17 1.00 28.46
N ALA A 144 -6.15 1.59 29.15
CA ALA A 144 -7.52 1.09 29.10
C ALA A 144 -8.11 1.15 27.67
N SER A 145 -7.75 2.18 26.89
CA SER A 145 -8.16 2.34 25.48
C SER A 145 -7.24 1.68 24.46
N LEU A 146 -6.27 0.86 24.88
CA LEU A 146 -5.36 0.15 23.97
C LEU A 146 -6.07 -0.67 22.88
N PRO A 147 -7.12 -1.45 23.17
CA PRO A 147 -7.84 -2.19 22.14
C PRO A 147 -8.43 -1.29 21.04
N THR A 148 -8.88 -0.08 21.41
CA THR A 148 -9.40 0.92 20.46
C THR A 148 -8.29 1.44 19.56
N ALA A 149 -7.11 1.74 20.10
CA ALA A 149 -5.96 2.17 19.32
C ALA A 149 -5.46 1.06 18.37
N GLU A 150 -5.44 -0.20 18.82
CA GLU A 150 -5.10 -1.36 18.01
C GLU A 150 -6.08 -1.55 16.83
N GLU A 151 -7.39 -1.34 17.05
CA GLU A 151 -8.39 -1.42 15.98
C GLU A 151 -8.32 -0.24 15.01
N ALA A 152 -8.09 0.97 15.52
CA ALA A 152 -7.88 2.15 14.67
C ALA A 152 -6.63 1.98 13.78
N ALA A 153 -5.56 1.38 14.31
CA ALA A 153 -4.38 1.02 13.51
C ALA A 153 -4.72 -0.03 12.43
N ALA A 154 -5.52 -1.06 12.75
CA ALA A 154 -5.98 -2.01 11.75
C ALA A 154 -6.78 -1.34 10.62
N GLU A 155 -7.61 -0.35 10.95
CA GLU A 155 -8.36 0.42 9.97
C GLU A 155 -7.47 1.28 9.06
N VAL A 156 -6.44 1.93 9.62
CA VAL A 156 -5.40 2.61 8.83
C VAL A 156 -4.75 1.66 7.84
N ALA A 157 -4.35 0.46 8.30
CA ALA A 157 -3.72 -0.55 7.45
C ALA A 157 -4.66 -1.02 6.32
N ARG A 158 -5.94 -1.27 6.62
CA ARG A 158 -6.95 -1.67 5.63
C ARG A 158 -7.18 -0.61 4.55
N ARG A 159 -7.04 0.68 4.89
CA ARG A 159 -7.16 1.82 3.97
C ARG A 159 -5.87 2.15 3.21
N GLY A 160 -4.81 1.35 3.39
CA GLY A 160 -3.56 1.48 2.67
C GLY A 160 -2.53 2.38 3.35
N GLY A 161 -2.61 2.59 4.67
CA GLY A 161 -1.59 3.27 5.47
C GLY A 161 -0.59 2.33 6.14
N ALA A 162 -0.33 1.16 5.55
CA ALA A 162 0.57 0.16 6.12
C ALA A 162 2.03 0.63 6.17
N ASP A 163 2.45 1.44 5.21
CA ASP A 163 3.75 2.13 5.18
C ASP A 163 4.00 2.95 6.45
N ARG A 164 3.03 3.78 6.84
CA ARG A 164 3.12 4.61 8.05
C ARG A 164 3.17 3.77 9.31
N LEU A 165 2.42 2.67 9.36
CA LEU A 165 2.41 1.79 10.52
C LEU A 165 3.70 0.96 10.61
N LEU A 166 4.26 0.51 9.48
CA LEU A 166 5.55 -0.18 9.46
C LEU A 166 6.67 0.72 9.98
N ALA A 167 6.66 2.02 9.65
CA ALA A 167 7.59 2.97 10.25
C ALA A 167 7.46 3.04 11.79
N LEU A 168 6.24 2.88 12.32
CA LEU A 168 5.96 2.87 13.76
C LEU A 168 6.31 1.56 14.47
N THR A 169 6.70 0.50 13.77
CA THR A 169 7.22 -0.73 14.43
C THR A 169 8.73 -0.65 14.71
N GLY A 170 9.41 0.37 14.19
CA GLY A 170 10.84 0.60 14.38
C GLY A 170 11.23 1.03 15.80
N PRO A 171 12.53 1.02 16.13
CA PRO A 171 13.04 1.29 17.48
C PRO A 171 12.75 2.71 17.98
N GLU A 172 12.67 3.70 17.07
CA GLU A 172 12.42 5.11 17.39
C GLU A 172 11.00 5.40 17.86
N ALA A 173 10.05 4.51 17.58
CA ALA A 173 8.66 4.66 18.01
C ALA A 173 8.48 4.27 19.49
N SER A 174 7.50 4.85 20.18
CA SER A 174 7.20 4.49 21.58
C SER A 174 6.73 3.03 21.71
N ALA A 175 6.85 2.45 22.90
CA ALA A 175 6.38 1.07 23.14
C ALA A 175 4.89 0.89 22.79
N LEU A 176 4.07 1.91 23.07
CA LEU A 176 2.65 1.92 22.74
C LEU A 176 2.44 1.92 21.22
N GLN A 177 3.15 2.80 20.50
CA GLN A 177 3.10 2.89 19.03
C GLN A 177 3.53 1.59 18.36
N ARG A 178 4.65 1.00 18.80
CA ARG A 178 5.14 -0.27 18.27
C ARG A 178 4.10 -1.37 18.45
N ARG A 179 3.50 -1.44 19.64
CA ARG A 179 2.45 -2.42 19.94
C ARG A 179 1.23 -2.23 19.05
N THR A 180 0.64 -1.04 19.03
CA THR A 180 -0.60 -0.78 18.29
C THR A 180 -0.39 -0.94 16.79
N ALA A 181 0.75 -0.49 16.26
CA ALA A 181 1.09 -0.65 14.85
C ALA A 181 1.29 -2.12 14.47
N ALA A 182 2.05 -2.90 15.26
CA ALA A 182 2.28 -4.32 14.99
C ALA A 182 0.97 -5.12 14.99
N ILE A 183 0.13 -4.92 16.01
CA ILE A 183 -1.16 -5.58 16.12
C ILE A 183 -2.12 -5.14 15.01
N GLY A 184 -2.16 -3.84 14.69
CA GLY A 184 -3.01 -3.31 13.63
C GLY A 184 -2.63 -3.87 12.25
N LEU A 185 -1.33 -3.90 11.94
CA LEU A 185 -0.81 -4.52 10.72
C LEU A 185 -1.14 -6.01 10.66
N ALA A 186 -0.96 -6.73 11.77
CA ALA A 186 -1.26 -8.15 11.85
C ALA A 186 -2.74 -8.46 11.59
N ARG A 187 -3.65 -7.72 12.22
CA ARG A 187 -5.10 -7.83 11.99
C ARG A 187 -5.50 -7.51 10.55
N ALA A 188 -4.76 -6.64 9.88
CA ALA A 188 -4.95 -6.34 8.46
C ALA A 188 -4.25 -7.34 7.52
N GLY A 189 -3.60 -8.37 8.08
CA GLY A 189 -3.00 -9.49 7.35
C GLY A 189 -1.59 -9.24 6.81
N TYR A 190 -0.91 -8.16 7.22
CA TYR A 190 0.40 -7.78 6.70
C TYR A 190 1.54 -8.61 7.31
N ALA A 191 2.28 -9.32 6.46
CA ALA A 191 3.42 -10.14 6.89
C ALA A 191 4.54 -9.33 7.55
N GLY A 192 4.69 -8.05 7.17
CA GLY A 192 5.64 -7.12 7.81
C GLY A 192 5.41 -6.90 9.30
N ALA A 193 4.25 -7.30 9.85
CA ALA A 193 4.00 -7.26 11.29
C ALA A 193 4.80 -8.32 12.07
N LEU A 194 5.17 -9.44 11.44
CA LEU A 194 5.76 -10.60 12.13
C LEU A 194 6.97 -10.23 13.00
N PRO A 195 8.02 -9.55 12.50
CA PRO A 195 9.17 -9.21 13.34
C PRO A 195 8.79 -8.43 14.61
N ALA A 196 7.83 -7.50 14.50
CA ALA A 196 7.37 -6.70 15.62
C ALA A 196 6.49 -7.52 16.59
N LEU A 197 5.67 -8.44 16.09
CA LEU A 197 4.93 -9.38 16.94
C LEU A 197 5.86 -10.29 17.74
N LEU A 198 6.98 -10.74 17.17
CA LEU A 198 7.96 -11.56 17.91
C LEU A 198 8.62 -10.79 19.05
N VAL A 199 8.89 -9.50 18.87
CA VAL A 199 9.37 -8.64 19.96
C VAL A 199 8.32 -8.58 21.08
N LEU A 200 7.05 -8.37 20.73
CA LEU A 200 5.97 -8.38 21.72
C LEU A 200 5.82 -9.75 22.42
N LEU A 201 5.93 -10.86 21.69
CA LEU A 201 5.92 -12.21 22.28
C LEU A 201 7.02 -12.35 23.32
N ARG A 202 8.24 -11.91 22.99
CA ARG A 202 9.39 -11.95 23.89
C ARG A 202 9.16 -11.13 25.15
N ASP A 203 8.65 -9.90 25.00
CA ASP A 203 8.46 -8.95 26.09
C ASP A 203 7.29 -9.35 27.02
N HIS A 204 6.33 -10.11 26.51
CA HIS A 204 5.07 -10.40 27.22
C HIS A 204 4.83 -11.88 27.57
N GLN A 205 5.88 -12.72 27.62
CA GLN A 205 5.78 -14.14 28.02
C GLN A 205 5.08 -14.38 29.37
N ARG A 206 5.11 -13.41 30.28
CA ARG A 206 4.49 -13.51 31.62
C ARG A 206 3.00 -13.17 31.64
N ASN A 207 2.46 -12.55 30.58
CA ASN A 207 1.05 -12.19 30.49
C ASN A 207 0.34 -13.23 29.62
N ALA A 208 -0.18 -14.30 30.25
CA ALA A 208 -0.75 -15.45 29.54
C ALA A 208 -1.86 -15.07 28.54
N GLY A 209 -2.79 -14.19 28.92
CA GLY A 209 -3.88 -13.78 28.03
C GLY A 209 -3.39 -12.98 26.83
N PHE A 210 -2.46 -12.04 27.05
CA PHE A 210 -1.91 -11.25 25.94
C PHE A 210 -0.98 -12.09 25.06
N PHE A 211 -0.17 -12.97 25.66
CA PHE A 211 0.71 -13.89 24.94
C PHE A 211 -0.08 -14.84 24.04
N ALA A 212 -1.17 -15.44 24.54
CA ALA A 212 -2.04 -16.29 23.75
C ALA A 212 -2.64 -15.54 22.54
N ARG A 213 -3.04 -14.28 22.74
CA ARG A 213 -3.52 -13.43 21.65
C ARG A 213 -2.43 -13.13 20.61
N LEU A 214 -1.19 -12.89 21.04
CA LEU A 214 -0.06 -12.68 20.13
C LEU A 214 0.31 -13.95 19.36
N CYS A 215 0.22 -15.11 20.01
CA CYS A 215 0.36 -16.41 19.34
C CYS A 215 -0.66 -16.51 18.22
N ALA A 216 -1.96 -16.36 18.52
CA ALA A 216 -3.03 -16.42 17.52
C ALA A 216 -2.80 -15.49 16.32
N LEU A 217 -2.39 -14.22 16.54
CA LEU A 217 -2.05 -13.30 15.44
C LEU A 217 -0.85 -13.79 14.62
N THR A 218 0.14 -14.41 15.27
CA THR A 218 1.32 -14.95 14.60
C THR A 218 0.96 -16.20 13.78
N GLU A 219 0.14 -17.11 14.31
CA GLU A 219 -0.40 -18.25 13.56
C GLU A 219 -1.24 -17.78 12.38
N GLU A 220 -2.07 -16.76 12.61
CA GLU A 220 -2.90 -16.14 11.60
C GLU A 220 -2.07 -15.53 10.47
N LEU A 221 -0.83 -15.10 10.66
CA LEU A 221 0.01 -14.57 9.58
C LEU A 221 0.91 -15.63 8.94
N SER A 222 1.53 -16.48 9.77
CA SER A 222 2.56 -17.42 9.36
C SER A 222 2.02 -18.81 8.97
N GLY A 223 0.85 -19.19 9.49
CA GLY A 223 0.34 -20.56 9.43
C GLY A 223 1.05 -21.55 10.38
N LEU A 224 1.99 -21.07 11.21
CA LEU A 224 2.64 -21.85 12.24
C LEU A 224 1.70 -21.99 13.45
N ALA A 225 1.43 -23.21 13.90
CA ALA A 225 0.74 -23.44 15.16
C ALA A 225 1.71 -23.23 16.33
N LEU A 226 1.32 -22.42 17.31
CA LEU A 226 2.10 -22.02 18.47
C LEU A 226 1.33 -22.39 19.74
N ASP A 227 1.98 -23.08 20.67
CA ASP A 227 1.36 -23.45 21.94
C ASP A 227 1.48 -22.33 22.99
N PRO A 228 0.40 -21.59 23.31
CA PRO A 228 0.47 -20.49 24.27
C PRO A 228 0.71 -20.95 25.71
N ALA A 229 0.54 -22.25 26.02
CA ALA A 229 0.83 -22.81 27.35
C ALA A 229 2.34 -23.00 27.58
N ARG A 230 3.16 -22.93 26.52
CA ARG A 230 4.62 -23.05 26.58
C ARG A 230 5.31 -21.82 25.96
N PRO A 231 5.31 -20.65 26.64
CA PRO A 231 5.75 -19.40 26.04
C PRO A 231 7.17 -19.39 25.48
N ALA A 232 8.11 -20.04 26.16
CA ALA A 232 9.50 -20.11 25.74
C ALA A 232 9.66 -20.95 24.44
N GLU A 233 8.94 -22.07 24.34
CA GLU A 233 8.97 -22.94 23.17
C GLU A 233 8.27 -22.26 21.99
N ALA A 234 7.08 -21.69 22.19
CA ALA A 234 6.36 -20.95 21.16
C ALA A 234 7.18 -19.78 20.60
N LEU A 235 7.89 -19.03 21.45
CA LEU A 235 8.78 -17.97 20.99
C LEU A 235 9.94 -18.53 20.15
N ALA A 236 10.61 -19.58 20.62
CA ALA A 236 11.74 -20.19 19.91
C ALA A 236 11.31 -20.74 18.54
N GLU A 237 10.13 -21.37 18.46
CA GLU A 237 9.53 -21.85 17.22
C GLU A 237 9.21 -20.71 16.25
N ALA A 238 8.55 -19.65 16.74
CA ALA A 238 8.25 -18.46 15.92
C ALA A 238 9.53 -17.80 15.37
N GLU A 239 10.57 -17.67 16.20
CA GLU A 239 11.85 -17.11 15.79
C GLU A 239 12.56 -18.00 14.75
N ALA A 240 12.57 -19.32 14.95
CA ALA A 240 13.12 -20.26 13.97
C ALA A 240 12.38 -20.18 12.64
N TRP A 241 11.05 -20.10 12.69
CA TRP A 241 10.23 -19.97 11.49
C TRP A 241 10.54 -18.69 10.72
N LEU A 242 10.64 -17.54 11.41
CA LEU A 242 10.94 -16.26 10.77
C LEU A 242 12.35 -16.24 10.14
N ARG A 243 13.33 -16.88 10.79
CA ARG A 243 14.68 -17.05 10.20
C ARG A 243 14.66 -17.90 8.93
N ALA A 244 13.85 -18.96 8.90
CA ALA A 244 13.68 -19.82 7.72
C ALA A 244 12.85 -19.15 6.61
N HIS A 245 11.92 -18.26 6.98
CA HIS A 245 10.98 -17.58 6.08
C HIS A 245 11.08 -16.06 6.25
N PRO A 246 12.21 -15.44 5.85
CA PRO A 246 12.37 -14.00 6.01
C PRO A 246 11.30 -13.25 5.22
N VAL A 247 10.72 -12.22 5.83
CA VAL A 247 9.71 -11.37 5.20
C VAL A 247 10.39 -10.57 4.08
N ARG A 248 10.20 -10.99 2.83
CA ARG A 248 10.79 -10.35 1.64
C ARG A 248 9.99 -9.13 1.17
N ASP A 249 8.67 -9.23 1.29
CA ASP A 249 7.75 -8.13 1.00
C ASP A 249 6.94 -7.84 2.27
N PRO A 250 7.21 -6.74 2.98
CA PRO A 250 6.50 -6.39 4.19
C PRO A 250 5.02 -6.03 3.95
N TYR A 251 4.66 -5.71 2.70
CA TYR A 251 3.30 -5.37 2.30
C TYR A 251 2.49 -6.59 1.84
N ALA A 252 3.12 -7.77 1.73
CA ALA A 252 2.44 -9.00 1.39
C ALA A 252 1.34 -9.32 2.42
N ARG A 253 0.14 -9.62 1.93
CA ARG A 253 -1.00 -10.02 2.75
C ARG A 253 -1.18 -11.54 2.70
N LYS A 254 -1.56 -12.15 3.83
CA LYS A 254 -1.99 -13.56 3.82
C LYS A 254 -3.19 -13.73 2.87
N GLY A 255 -3.05 -14.63 1.89
CA GLY A 255 -4.02 -14.87 0.82
C GLY A 255 -3.60 -14.38 -0.58
N ALA A 256 -2.53 -13.58 -0.73
CA ALA A 256 -2.01 -13.18 -2.04
C ALA A 256 -0.95 -14.15 -2.62
N ALA A 257 -0.44 -15.09 -1.81
CA ALA A 257 0.69 -15.96 -2.15
C ALA A 257 0.34 -17.47 -2.33
N SER A 258 -0.94 -17.83 -2.52
CA SER A 258 -1.34 -19.23 -2.79
C SER A 258 -1.81 -19.51 -4.23
N ALA A 259 -1.62 -18.57 -5.17
CA ALA A 259 -1.84 -18.81 -6.61
C ALA A 259 -0.50 -18.98 -7.34
N GLY A 260 0.29 -19.97 -6.95
CA GLY A 260 1.32 -20.54 -7.84
C GLY A 260 0.65 -21.34 -8.96
N PRO A 261 1.23 -21.42 -10.16
CA PRO A 261 0.57 -22.00 -11.33
C PRO A 261 0.35 -23.49 -11.12
N VAL A 262 -0.92 -23.90 -11.10
CA VAL A 262 -1.30 -25.30 -11.35
C VAL A 262 -0.86 -25.59 -12.79
N SER A 263 0.15 -26.44 -12.92
CA SER A 263 0.55 -26.97 -14.23
C SER A 263 -0.67 -27.67 -14.87
N PRO A 264 -0.97 -27.44 -16.16
CA PRO A 264 -2.03 -28.19 -16.81
C PRO A 264 -1.66 -29.68 -16.84
N PRO A 265 -2.62 -30.59 -16.62
CA PRO A 265 -2.38 -32.01 -16.82
C PRO A 265 -1.99 -32.28 -18.27
N ARG A 266 -1.04 -33.20 -18.44
CA ARG A 266 -0.59 -33.70 -19.75
C ARG A 266 -1.71 -34.43 -20.48
#